data_AF-A0A5C7VHU5-F1
#
_entry.id   AF-A0A5C7VHU5-F1
#
_cell.length_a   1.000
_cell.length_b   1.000
_cell.length_c   1.000
_cell.angle_alpha   90.00
_cell.angle_beta   90.00
_cell.angle_gamma   90.00
#
_symmetry.space_group_name_H-M   'P 1'
#
loop_
_entity.id
_entity.type
_entity.pdbx_description
1 polymer ?
#
loop_
_entity_poly.entity_id
_entity_poly.type
_entity_poly.pdbx_seq_one_letter_code
_entity_poly.pdbx_strand_id
1 'polypeptide(L)'
;MTEHDSSTWPPQKGGRVRQTMNDSQAAMPPSSEDEFTPQANTSGLNELSAAVELGVQASAIEHSQLASTPEPATGSRKKVKARRLLSTEDQYRYRVGLLWRQATDAKTTDPQQPPLIKPTDVVDYLIERSRSLRPATWGIYRSALLFCFGEMAGSDTNYAEAHDRLSQSRDSSGPRGRRSSSEDPETPPLRTTRSGKTGIPKNDLTMLLDQLGLQNRTAGWGARAQYWLLATLATGVRPNEWEDASWGDQEKTWLLAPNSKRKIDVPAFNRADAKHGEAEDDQQEEEGIEGEAAAKTFRAIPVGSDSRVFVDLHLSSLNSSGVAFQAYYNNCRTAIWSACKKIWKGKKSYSLYSARHQYSANSKAAYPIGDVAELMGQTDEKSPMFYAPRRLAYEGAGGLRPQNVEGHNEAQQSAFRGPNNAAAGQEQGQGRSQGSDSN
;
A
#
# COMPACT_ATOMS: atom_id res chain seq x y z
N MET A 1 -38.95 78.80 -14.42
CA MET A 1 -38.63 79.37 -13.09
C MET A 1 -38.50 78.17 -12.17
N THR A 2 -37.29 77.61 -12.08
CA THR A 2 -36.31 77.77 -10.95
C THR A 2 -36.81 77.04 -9.70
N GLU A 3 -36.12 76.13 -9.01
CA GLU A 3 -34.70 75.71 -8.87
C GLU A 3 -34.74 74.33 -8.14
N HIS A 4 -33.94 73.34 -8.56
CA HIS A 4 -32.72 72.85 -7.91
C HIS A 4 -32.85 72.40 -6.44
N ASP A 5 -32.72 71.09 -6.20
CA ASP A 5 -31.90 70.61 -5.09
C ASP A 5 -31.18 69.30 -5.44
N SER A 6 -30.01 69.15 -4.85
CA SER A 6 -28.85 68.39 -5.30
C SER A 6 -28.55 67.27 -4.32
N SER A 7 -28.22 66.06 -4.79
CA SER A 7 -27.37 65.19 -3.99
C SER A 7 -26.54 64.22 -4.84
N THR A 8 -25.25 64.32 -4.56
CA THR A 8 -24.03 63.75 -5.13
C THR A 8 -23.87 62.23 -5.01
N TRP A 9 -23.34 61.62 -6.06
CA TRP A 9 -22.69 60.30 -6.07
C TRP A 9 -21.21 60.44 -6.48
N PRO A 10 -20.26 59.68 -5.89
CA PRO A 10 -18.84 59.75 -6.24
C PRO A 10 -18.45 58.89 -7.46
N PRO A 11 -17.29 59.15 -8.10
CA PRO A 11 -17.04 58.80 -9.50
C PRO A 11 -16.42 57.41 -9.73
N GLN A 12 -16.78 56.84 -10.89
CA GLN A 12 -16.17 55.64 -11.50
C GLN A 12 -14.73 55.92 -11.94
N LYS A 13 -13.79 55.02 -11.59
CA LYS A 13 -12.43 55.02 -12.11
C LYS A 13 -12.37 54.29 -13.45
N GLY A 14 -11.96 55.02 -14.48
CA GLY A 14 -11.79 54.55 -15.86
C GLY A 14 -10.63 53.56 -16.04
N GLY A 15 -10.92 52.50 -16.80
CA GLY A 15 -9.93 51.55 -17.32
C GLY A 15 -9.27 52.11 -18.59
N ARG A 16 -7.94 52.15 -18.56
CA ARG A 16 -7.08 52.69 -19.62
C ARG A 16 -6.94 51.68 -20.77
N VAL A 17 -7.34 52.10 -21.96
CA VAL A 17 -7.06 51.43 -23.23
C VAL A 17 -5.55 51.51 -23.51
N ARG A 18 -4.91 50.38 -23.79
CA ARG A 18 -3.58 50.33 -24.43
C ARG A 18 -3.70 49.60 -25.76
N GLN A 19 -3.56 50.41 -26.80
CA GLN A 19 -3.32 50.04 -28.19
C GLN A 19 -1.86 49.59 -28.32
N THR A 20 -1.62 48.42 -28.91
CA THR A 20 -0.34 48.10 -29.55
C THR A 20 -0.63 47.37 -30.86
N MET A 21 -0.41 48.08 -31.96
CA MET A 21 -0.16 47.50 -33.28
C MET A 21 1.23 46.85 -33.27
N ASN A 22 1.37 45.68 -33.89
CA ASN A 22 2.34 45.52 -34.97
C ASN A 22 2.13 44.20 -35.72
N ASP A 23 2.04 44.34 -37.04
CA ASP A 23 2.15 43.29 -38.05
C ASP A 23 3.55 42.68 -38.05
N SER A 24 3.63 41.38 -38.38
CA SER A 24 4.68 40.80 -39.23
C SER A 24 4.29 39.38 -39.64
N GLN A 25 3.98 39.22 -40.92
CA GLN A 25 3.96 37.96 -41.66
C GLN A 25 5.39 37.45 -41.87
N ALA A 26 5.62 36.14 -41.75
CA ALA A 26 6.53 35.38 -42.64
C ALA A 26 6.45 33.86 -42.40
N ALA A 27 6.06 33.16 -43.48
CA ALA A 27 6.59 31.90 -44.01
C ALA A 27 6.79 30.65 -43.11
N MET A 28 5.97 29.61 -43.41
CA MET A 28 6.39 28.19 -43.34
C MET A 28 7.30 27.85 -44.52
N PRO A 29 8.25 26.90 -44.38
CA PRO A 29 8.04 25.52 -44.86
C PRO A 29 8.89 24.47 -44.07
N PRO A 30 9.15 23.25 -44.58
CA PRO A 30 8.22 22.14 -44.77
C PRO A 30 8.61 20.89 -43.94
N SER A 31 7.71 19.90 -44.02
CA SER A 31 7.87 18.49 -43.65
C SER A 31 9.16 17.84 -44.17
N SER A 32 9.84 17.08 -43.30
CA SER A 32 10.66 15.93 -43.68
C SER A 32 10.52 14.83 -42.63
N GLU A 33 10.02 13.70 -43.10
CA GLU A 33 10.09 12.39 -42.48
C GLU A 33 11.56 11.99 -42.32
N ASP A 34 11.93 11.42 -41.18
CA ASP A 34 13.03 10.47 -41.10
C ASP A 34 12.75 9.47 -39.98
N GLU A 35 12.56 8.22 -40.41
CA GLU A 35 12.46 7.03 -39.59
C GLU A 35 13.78 6.81 -38.85
N PHE A 36 13.73 6.75 -37.52
CA PHE A 36 14.83 6.22 -36.72
C PHE A 36 14.31 5.09 -35.84
N THR A 37 14.58 3.85 -36.26
CA THR A 37 14.37 2.64 -35.47
C THR A 37 15.64 2.36 -34.65
N PRO A 38 15.57 2.28 -33.30
CA PRO A 38 16.64 1.68 -32.53
C PRO A 38 16.35 0.19 -32.35
N GLN A 39 17.14 -0.66 -33.02
CA GLN A 39 17.29 -2.07 -32.65
C GLN A 39 17.88 -2.15 -31.25
N ALA A 40 17.05 -2.46 -30.26
CA ALA A 40 17.50 -2.80 -28.91
C ALA A 40 18.06 -4.23 -28.90
N ASN A 41 19.38 -4.32 -28.76
CA ASN A 41 20.14 -5.53 -28.51
C ASN A 41 19.72 -6.10 -27.13
N THR A 42 18.96 -7.19 -27.12
CA THR A 42 18.32 -7.77 -25.91
C THR A 42 19.15 -8.88 -25.25
N SER A 43 20.42 -9.00 -25.60
CA SER A 43 21.26 -10.15 -25.24
C SER A 43 21.88 -10.08 -23.83
N GLY A 44 21.79 -8.94 -23.12
CA GLY A 44 22.42 -8.75 -21.80
C GLY A 44 21.54 -9.03 -20.57
N LEU A 45 20.27 -9.43 -20.76
CA LEU A 45 19.31 -9.57 -19.65
C LEU A 45 19.26 -10.97 -19.02
N ASN A 46 19.87 -11.99 -19.64
CA ASN A 46 19.84 -13.36 -19.13
C ASN A 46 21.12 -13.79 -18.37
N GLU A 47 22.25 -13.10 -18.50
CA GLU A 47 23.51 -13.52 -17.86
C GLU A 47 23.68 -13.03 -16.41
N LEU A 48 23.01 -11.95 -16.01
CA LEU A 48 23.09 -11.42 -14.63
C LEU A 48 22.12 -12.08 -13.64
N SER A 49 21.14 -12.85 -14.12
CA SER A 49 20.36 -13.77 -13.26
C SER A 49 21.18 -15.03 -12.95
N ALA A 50 21.98 -15.49 -13.93
CA ALA A 50 22.79 -16.69 -13.80
C ALA A 50 23.96 -16.52 -12.81
N ALA A 51 24.58 -15.33 -12.70
CA ALA A 51 25.67 -15.11 -11.76
C ALA A 51 25.26 -15.18 -10.27
N VAL A 52 23.97 -15.05 -9.96
CA VAL A 52 23.43 -15.23 -8.60
C VAL A 52 22.94 -16.68 -8.36
N GLU A 53 22.60 -17.41 -9.43
CA GLU A 53 22.18 -18.82 -9.36
C GLU A 53 23.36 -19.82 -9.48
N LEU A 54 24.48 -19.45 -10.10
CA LEU A 54 25.65 -20.31 -10.32
C LEU A 54 26.53 -20.56 -9.08
N GLY A 55 26.19 -19.95 -7.94
CA GLY A 55 26.82 -20.23 -6.64
C GLY A 55 26.20 -21.40 -5.88
N VAL A 56 25.09 -21.98 -6.36
CA VAL A 56 24.37 -23.05 -5.66
C VAL A 56 23.91 -24.09 -6.69
N GLN A 57 24.47 -25.30 -6.60
CA GLN A 57 24.16 -26.53 -7.34
C GLN A 57 25.06 -26.88 -8.54
N ALA A 58 26.07 -27.69 -8.27
CA ALA A 58 26.56 -28.71 -9.19
C ALA A 58 26.21 -30.10 -8.63
N SER A 59 25.33 -30.86 -9.28
CA SER A 59 25.37 -32.35 -9.37
C SER A 59 24.21 -32.96 -10.17
N ALA A 60 24.56 -33.83 -11.14
CA ALA A 60 23.81 -34.97 -11.72
C ALA A 60 22.58 -34.70 -12.62
N ILE A 61 22.68 -34.86 -13.96
CA ILE A 61 22.68 -36.08 -14.83
C ILE A 61 21.27 -36.44 -15.39
N GLU A 62 21.14 -36.11 -16.69
CA GLU A 62 20.59 -36.82 -17.86
C GLU A 62 19.22 -37.54 -17.95
N HIS A 63 18.63 -37.27 -19.14
CA HIS A 63 17.95 -38.15 -20.10
C HIS A 63 16.41 -38.23 -20.17
N SER A 64 15.93 -37.67 -21.30
CA SER A 64 15.12 -38.32 -22.34
C SER A 64 13.65 -37.90 -22.50
N GLN A 65 13.34 -37.54 -23.75
CA GLN A 65 12.06 -37.14 -24.32
C GLN A 65 11.19 -38.36 -24.66
N LEU A 66 9.86 -38.20 -24.62
CA LEU A 66 8.97 -38.68 -25.69
C LEU A 66 7.54 -38.13 -25.55
N ALA A 67 6.93 -37.89 -26.71
CA ALA A 67 5.68 -37.20 -26.94
C ALA A 67 4.42 -38.03 -26.62
N SER A 68 3.35 -37.36 -26.19
CA SER A 68 1.97 -37.78 -26.48
C SER A 68 0.98 -36.64 -26.23
N THR A 69 0.21 -36.28 -27.26
CA THR A 69 -0.99 -35.44 -27.20
C THR A 69 -2.18 -36.22 -26.66
N PRO A 70 -3.04 -35.59 -25.82
CA PRO A 70 -4.46 -35.93 -25.84
C PRO A 70 -5.41 -34.72 -25.88
N GLU A 71 -6.58 -35.02 -26.42
CA GLU A 71 -7.81 -34.25 -26.66
C GLU A 71 -8.36 -33.37 -25.51
N PRO A 72 -9.27 -32.41 -25.83
CA PRO A 72 -9.75 -31.41 -24.87
C PRO A 72 -10.78 -31.99 -23.87
N ALA A 73 -10.33 -32.30 -22.66
CA ALA A 73 -11.19 -32.55 -21.51
C ALA A 73 -11.73 -31.25 -20.89
N THR A 74 -12.99 -31.32 -20.47
CA THR A 74 -13.79 -30.29 -19.79
C THR A 74 -13.06 -29.65 -18.61
N GLY A 75 -12.87 -28.32 -18.70
CA GLY A 75 -11.93 -27.56 -17.88
C GLY A 75 -12.30 -27.42 -16.41
N SER A 76 -11.75 -28.30 -15.57
CA SER A 76 -11.43 -27.96 -14.19
C SER A 76 -10.46 -26.79 -14.18
N ARG A 77 -10.84 -25.65 -13.59
CA ARG A 77 -9.97 -24.47 -13.42
C ARG A 77 -8.71 -24.88 -12.66
N LYS A 78 -7.60 -25.09 -13.39
CA LYS A 78 -6.27 -25.11 -12.79
C LYS A 78 -6.11 -23.77 -12.06
N LYS A 79 -5.99 -23.81 -10.73
CA LYS A 79 -5.62 -22.65 -9.92
C LYS A 79 -4.28 -22.15 -10.46
N VAL A 80 -4.31 -21.11 -11.29
CA VAL A 80 -3.10 -20.40 -11.71
C VAL A 80 -2.43 -19.98 -10.41
N LYS A 81 -1.22 -20.51 -10.15
CA LYS A 81 -0.40 -20.15 -8.99
C LYS A 81 -0.36 -18.62 -8.93
N ALA A 82 -1.08 -18.04 -7.97
CA ALA A 82 -1.05 -16.61 -7.76
C ALA A 82 0.42 -16.21 -7.64
N ARG A 83 0.89 -15.23 -8.42
CA ARG A 83 2.21 -14.64 -8.23
C ARG A 83 2.28 -14.24 -6.76
N ARG A 84 3.04 -14.99 -5.95
CA ARG A 84 3.24 -14.69 -4.54
C ARG A 84 3.66 -13.23 -4.45
N LEU A 85 3.02 -12.47 -3.58
CA LEU A 85 3.54 -11.17 -3.20
C LEU A 85 4.98 -11.40 -2.76
N LEU A 86 5.91 -10.64 -3.34
CA LEU A 86 7.32 -10.70 -2.95
C LEU A 86 7.39 -10.57 -1.43
N SER A 87 8.09 -11.52 -0.80
CA SER A 87 8.36 -11.43 0.63
C SER A 87 9.05 -10.09 0.93
N THR A 88 9.05 -9.67 2.20
CA THR A 88 9.76 -8.43 2.56
C THR A 88 11.24 -8.52 2.19
N GLU A 89 11.81 -9.72 2.29
CA GLU A 89 13.19 -10.05 1.93
C GLU A 89 13.41 -9.94 0.42
N ASP A 90 12.52 -10.51 -0.41
CA ASP A 90 12.59 -10.36 -1.87
C ASP A 90 12.51 -8.88 -2.30
N GLN A 91 11.68 -8.09 -1.62
CA GLN A 91 11.59 -6.65 -1.87
C GLN A 91 12.88 -5.93 -1.47
N TYR A 92 13.55 -6.36 -0.40
CA TYR A 92 14.86 -5.83 -0.02
C TYR A 92 15.91 -6.18 -1.06
N ARG A 93 16.02 -7.45 -1.46
CA ARG A 93 16.94 -7.91 -2.52
C ARG A 93 16.74 -7.14 -3.83
N TYR A 94 15.48 -6.96 -4.26
CA TYR A 94 15.16 -6.14 -5.43
C TYR A 94 15.64 -4.68 -5.29
N ARG A 95 15.43 -4.05 -4.13
CA ARG A 95 15.84 -2.67 -3.89
C ARG A 95 17.36 -2.51 -3.84
N VAL A 96 18.07 -3.47 -3.26
CA VAL A 96 19.54 -3.50 -3.26
C VAL A 96 20.05 -3.60 -4.69
N GLY A 97 19.51 -4.50 -5.51
CA GLY A 97 19.87 -4.58 -6.93
C GLY A 97 19.61 -3.28 -7.71
N LEU A 98 18.50 -2.59 -7.42
CA LEU A 98 18.22 -1.28 -8.02
C LEU A 98 19.25 -0.21 -7.59
N LEU A 99 19.61 -0.16 -6.31
CA LEU A 99 20.61 0.78 -5.80
C LEU A 99 22.00 0.50 -6.39
N TRP A 100 22.35 -0.78 -6.53
CA TRP A 100 23.61 -1.18 -7.14
C TRP A 100 23.72 -0.68 -8.58
N ARG A 101 22.68 -0.88 -9.39
CA ARG A 101 22.64 -0.35 -10.77
C ARG A 101 22.77 1.16 -10.78
N GLN A 102 22.02 1.85 -9.93
CA GLN A 102 22.06 3.31 -9.84
C GLN A 102 23.44 3.85 -9.41
N ALA A 103 24.12 3.17 -8.49
CA ALA A 103 25.49 3.51 -8.09
C ALA A 103 26.49 3.23 -9.21
N THR A 104 26.31 2.11 -9.93
CA THR A 104 27.10 1.77 -11.11
C THR A 104 26.97 2.84 -12.19
N ASP A 105 25.74 3.19 -12.56
CA ASP A 105 25.45 4.21 -13.57
C ASP A 105 26.05 5.56 -13.17
N ALA A 106 26.00 5.92 -11.88
CA ALA A 106 26.53 7.19 -11.39
C ALA A 106 28.07 7.27 -11.41
N LYS A 107 28.76 6.14 -11.26
CA LYS A 107 30.23 6.08 -11.31
C LYS A 107 30.77 5.74 -12.70
N THR A 108 29.93 5.23 -13.60
CA THR A 108 30.34 4.86 -14.96
C THR A 108 30.69 6.12 -15.77
N THR A 109 31.98 6.31 -16.04
CA THR A 109 32.47 7.38 -16.92
C THR A 109 32.59 6.92 -18.36
N ASP A 110 32.95 5.64 -18.56
CA ASP A 110 33.01 4.98 -19.87
C ASP A 110 32.06 3.77 -19.87
N PRO A 111 30.97 3.77 -20.69
CA PRO A 111 30.06 2.65 -20.80
C PRO A 111 30.70 1.34 -21.26
N GLN A 112 31.84 1.39 -21.95
CA GLN A 112 32.55 0.18 -22.42
C GLN A 112 33.37 -0.47 -21.31
N GLN A 113 33.67 0.27 -20.24
CA GLN A 113 34.45 -0.20 -19.09
C GLN A 113 33.77 0.23 -17.79
N PRO A 114 32.65 -0.42 -17.41
CA PRO A 114 31.96 -0.09 -16.17
C PRO A 114 32.90 -0.34 -14.97
N PRO A 115 32.89 0.57 -13.99
CA PRO A 115 33.75 0.43 -12.82
C PRO A 115 33.31 -0.77 -11.97
N LEU A 116 34.29 -1.41 -11.32
CA LEU A 116 33.99 -2.40 -10.29
C LEU A 116 33.42 -1.68 -9.07
N ILE A 117 32.12 -1.86 -8.82
CA ILE A 117 31.42 -1.30 -7.67
C ILE A 117 31.56 -2.20 -6.46
N LYS A 118 31.98 -1.63 -5.32
CA LYS A 118 32.03 -2.28 -4.02
C LYS A 118 30.76 -1.99 -3.21
N PRO A 119 30.43 -2.82 -2.20
CA PRO A 119 29.31 -2.54 -1.28
C PRO A 119 29.38 -1.14 -0.64
N THR A 120 30.59 -0.68 -0.28
CA THR A 120 30.83 0.65 0.29
C THR A 120 30.46 1.77 -0.69
N ASP A 121 30.70 1.58 -1.99
CA ASP A 121 30.31 2.54 -3.03
C ASP A 121 28.79 2.70 -3.13
N VAL A 122 28.03 1.62 -2.92
CA VAL A 122 26.56 1.64 -2.94
C VAL A 122 26.01 2.36 -1.71
N VAL A 123 26.64 2.17 -0.54
CA VAL A 123 26.31 2.88 0.70
C VAL A 123 26.60 4.37 0.55
N ASP A 124 27.76 4.73 0.01
CA ASP A 124 28.15 6.12 -0.22
C ASP A 124 27.20 6.81 -1.19
N TYR A 125 26.88 6.13 -2.31
CA TYR A 125 25.89 6.59 -3.25
C TYR A 125 24.52 6.86 -2.59
N LEU A 126 24.06 5.96 -1.72
CA LEU A 126 22.82 6.17 -0.99
C LEU A 126 22.95 7.40 -0.08
N ILE A 127 23.96 7.47 0.78
CA ILE A 127 24.21 8.55 1.76
C ILE A 127 24.25 9.92 1.08
N GLU A 128 24.98 10.05 -0.03
CA GLU A 128 25.04 11.28 -0.81
C GLU A 128 23.65 11.72 -1.30
N ARG A 129 22.83 10.77 -1.74
CA ARG A 129 21.45 11.03 -2.21
C ARG A 129 20.44 11.25 -1.08
N SER A 130 20.79 11.00 0.17
CA SER A 130 19.88 11.09 1.33
C SER A 130 19.08 12.40 1.38
N ARG A 131 19.72 13.52 1.03
CA ARG A 131 19.10 14.87 1.00
C ARG A 131 18.06 15.05 -0.11
N SER A 132 18.24 14.35 -1.23
CA SER A 132 17.33 14.38 -2.38
C SER A 132 16.16 13.41 -2.23
N LEU A 133 16.32 12.37 -1.42
CA LEU A 133 15.32 11.33 -1.22
C LEU A 133 14.23 11.77 -0.23
N ARG A 134 13.04 11.19 -0.40
CA ARG A 134 12.00 11.28 0.63
C ARG A 134 12.43 10.45 1.85
N PRO A 135 12.15 10.87 3.10
CA PRO A 135 12.57 10.13 4.29
C PRO A 135 12.09 8.68 4.30
N ALA A 136 10.86 8.43 3.86
CA ALA A 136 10.33 7.06 3.74
C ALA A 136 11.08 6.21 2.71
N THR A 137 11.49 6.80 1.58
CA THR A 137 12.28 6.12 0.54
C THR A 137 13.68 5.82 1.07
N TRP A 138 14.32 6.79 1.72
CA TRP A 138 15.59 6.63 2.41
C TRP A 138 15.55 5.47 3.40
N GLY A 139 14.59 5.50 4.34
CA GLY A 139 14.48 4.47 5.39
C GLY A 139 14.26 3.08 4.80
N ILE A 140 13.47 2.97 3.73
CA ILE A 140 13.26 1.71 3.00
C ILE A 140 14.56 1.19 2.35
N TYR A 141 15.32 2.05 1.68
CA TYR A 141 16.58 1.69 1.04
C TYR A 141 17.65 1.33 2.05
N ARG A 142 17.77 2.13 3.12
CA ARG A 142 18.66 1.85 4.25
C ARG A 142 18.35 0.48 4.87
N SER A 143 17.07 0.20 5.18
CA SER A 143 16.67 -1.09 5.77
C SER A 143 16.98 -2.27 4.84
N ALA A 144 16.80 -2.10 3.53
CA ALA A 144 17.11 -3.13 2.55
C ALA A 144 18.62 -3.44 2.48
N LEU A 145 19.47 -2.40 2.48
CA LEU A 145 20.92 -2.57 2.50
C LEU A 145 21.40 -3.18 3.81
N LEU A 146 20.92 -2.69 4.97
CA LEU A 146 21.29 -3.26 6.27
C LEU A 146 20.95 -4.75 6.35
N PHE A 147 19.74 -5.13 5.92
CA PHE A 147 19.35 -6.54 5.87
C PHE A 147 20.28 -7.37 4.97
N CYS A 148 20.39 -7.02 3.68
CA CYS A 148 21.16 -7.83 2.74
C CYS A 148 22.67 -7.83 3.05
N PHE A 149 23.23 -6.70 3.47
CA PHE A 149 24.66 -6.60 3.78
C PHE A 149 24.99 -7.27 5.11
N GLY A 150 24.06 -7.26 6.08
CA GLY A 150 24.18 -8.03 7.31
C GLY A 150 24.27 -9.54 7.04
N GLU A 151 23.43 -10.09 6.14
CA GLU A 151 23.51 -11.50 5.75
C GLU A 151 24.87 -11.88 5.13
N MET A 152 25.54 -10.94 4.44
CA MET A 152 26.81 -11.18 3.74
C MET A 152 28.05 -10.78 4.56
N ALA A 153 27.88 -10.03 5.66
CA ALA A 153 28.98 -9.45 6.43
C ALA A 153 29.91 -10.51 7.05
N GLY A 154 29.40 -11.71 7.35
CA GLY A 154 30.22 -12.81 7.88
C GLY A 154 31.17 -13.43 6.86
N SER A 155 30.96 -13.21 5.56
CA SER A 155 31.75 -13.84 4.49
C SER A 155 32.73 -12.89 3.78
N ASP A 156 32.48 -11.58 3.81
CA ASP A 156 33.30 -10.59 3.10
C ASP A 156 33.39 -9.28 3.89
N THR A 157 34.62 -8.86 4.18
CA THR A 157 34.95 -7.66 4.94
C THR A 157 34.41 -6.37 4.31
N ASN A 158 34.24 -6.33 2.98
CA ASN A 158 33.67 -5.16 2.29
C ASN A 158 32.19 -4.97 2.65
N TYR A 159 31.44 -6.06 2.85
CA TYR A 159 30.03 -5.98 3.27
C TYR A 159 29.92 -5.61 4.74
N ALA A 160 30.81 -6.13 5.60
CA ALA A 160 30.89 -5.72 7.00
C ALA A 160 31.17 -4.22 7.15
N GLU A 161 32.19 -3.71 6.44
CA GLU A 161 32.53 -2.27 6.43
C GLU A 161 31.35 -1.42 5.93
N ALA A 162 30.71 -1.83 4.83
CA ALA A 162 29.56 -1.12 4.29
C ALA A 162 28.36 -1.13 5.24
N HIS A 163 28.11 -2.25 5.91
CA HIS A 163 27.06 -2.39 6.91
C HIS A 163 27.29 -1.47 8.09
N ASP A 164 28.49 -1.46 8.67
CA ASP A 164 28.87 -0.61 9.81
C ASP A 164 28.80 0.87 9.44
N ARG A 165 29.29 1.24 8.26
CA ARG A 165 29.21 2.61 7.76
C ARG A 165 27.75 3.07 7.62
N LEU A 166 26.87 2.22 7.09
CA LEU A 166 25.45 2.54 6.94
C LEU A 166 24.70 2.54 8.28
N SER A 167 25.07 1.67 9.21
CA SER A 167 24.45 1.60 10.54
C SER A 167 24.76 2.87 11.34
N GLN A 168 26.00 3.37 11.26
CA GLN A 168 26.45 4.63 11.85
C GLN A 168 25.93 5.88 11.12
N SER A 169 25.56 5.76 9.84
CA SER A 169 24.93 6.85 9.11
C SER A 169 23.62 7.22 9.80
N ARG A 170 23.59 8.43 10.39
CA ARG A 170 22.37 8.99 10.99
C ARG A 170 21.28 9.08 9.94
N ASP A 171 20.04 8.96 10.38
CA ASP A 171 18.87 9.17 9.54
C ASP A 171 19.01 10.46 8.72
N SER A 172 18.45 10.45 7.50
CA SER A 172 18.25 11.65 6.66
C SER A 172 17.48 12.80 7.35
N SER A 173 17.12 12.62 8.63
CA SER A 173 16.63 13.60 9.59
C SER A 173 17.75 14.38 10.29
N GLY A 174 18.82 14.76 9.59
CA GLY A 174 19.42 16.07 9.91
C GLY A 174 18.28 17.09 9.95
N PRO A 175 18.28 18.09 10.86
CA PRO A 175 17.18 19.03 10.99
C PRO A 175 16.93 19.60 9.60
N ARG A 176 15.80 19.21 8.99
CA ARG A 176 15.30 19.93 7.83
C ARG A 176 14.99 21.29 8.41
N GLY A 177 15.96 22.20 8.32
CA GLY A 177 15.76 23.59 8.64
C GLY A 177 14.40 23.94 8.07
N ARG A 178 13.51 24.37 8.96
CA ARG A 178 12.28 25.06 8.59
C ARG A 178 12.72 26.03 7.50
N ARG A 179 12.47 25.72 6.21
CA ARG A 179 13.14 26.39 5.09
C ARG A 179 13.09 27.88 5.39
N SER A 180 14.25 28.46 5.73
CA SER A 180 14.35 29.90 5.74
C SER A 180 13.98 30.27 4.31
N SER A 181 13.12 31.27 4.17
CA SER A 181 12.59 31.73 2.89
C SER A 181 13.68 32.36 1.99
N SER A 182 14.95 32.00 2.16
CA SER A 182 16.12 32.70 1.64
C SER A 182 17.20 31.79 1.05
N GLU A 183 17.02 30.48 0.92
CA GLU A 183 18.06 29.62 0.31
C GLU A 183 17.69 29.18 -1.12
N ASP A 184 18.49 29.73 -2.04
CA ASP A 184 18.88 29.27 -3.37
C ASP A 184 17.78 29.05 -4.44
N PRO A 185 17.62 29.96 -5.42
CA PRO A 185 16.64 29.83 -6.50
C PRO A 185 16.94 28.69 -7.48
N GLU A 186 18.14 28.09 -7.45
CA GLU A 186 18.53 27.05 -8.42
C GLU A 186 18.18 25.62 -8.02
N THR A 187 17.81 25.35 -6.76
CA THR A 187 17.37 23.99 -6.39
C THR A 187 15.86 23.86 -6.60
N PRO A 188 15.38 23.20 -7.67
CA PRO A 188 13.95 23.05 -7.89
C PRO A 188 13.33 22.38 -6.66
N PRO A 189 12.33 23.00 -6.01
CA PRO A 189 11.74 22.44 -4.82
C PRO A 189 11.20 21.06 -5.18
N LEU A 190 11.71 20.00 -4.50
CA LEU A 190 11.17 18.66 -4.58
C LEU A 190 9.64 18.77 -4.50
N ARG A 191 8.99 18.58 -5.64
CA ARG A 191 7.57 18.87 -5.85
C ARG A 191 6.78 17.93 -4.94
N THR A 192 6.41 18.39 -3.75
CA THR A 192 5.56 17.65 -2.81
C THR A 192 4.11 17.73 -3.26
N THR A 193 3.81 17.24 -4.46
CA THR A 193 2.47 17.32 -5.08
C THR A 193 1.41 16.44 -4.42
N ARG A 194 1.62 15.94 -3.19
CA ARG A 194 0.69 14.97 -2.61
C ARG A 194 0.59 14.94 -1.07
N SER A 195 0.89 16.05 -0.38
CA SER A 195 0.50 16.20 1.03
C SER A 195 -0.95 16.69 1.22
N GLY A 196 -1.68 16.91 0.12
CA GLY A 196 -3.08 17.31 0.16
C GLY A 196 -4.00 16.15 0.52
N LYS A 197 -4.49 16.15 1.77
CA LYS A 197 -5.73 15.51 2.26
C LYS A 197 -6.00 14.11 1.69
N THR A 198 -5.66 13.07 2.47
CA THR A 198 -5.74 11.66 2.06
C THR A 198 -7.16 11.13 1.82
N GLY A 199 -8.20 11.85 2.26
CA GLY A 199 -9.61 11.52 2.02
C GLY A 199 -10.10 11.96 0.63
N ILE A 200 -11.28 11.48 0.23
CA ILE A 200 -11.92 11.86 -1.03
C ILE A 200 -13.12 12.76 -0.71
N PRO A 201 -13.11 14.06 -1.03
CA PRO A 201 -14.28 14.93 -0.84
C PRO A 201 -15.52 14.38 -1.54
N LYS A 202 -16.72 14.59 -0.95
CA LYS A 202 -17.98 14.03 -1.49
C LYS A 202 -18.22 14.43 -2.94
N ASN A 203 -18.01 15.69 -3.29
CA ASN A 203 -18.13 16.16 -4.68
C ASN A 203 -17.13 15.46 -5.63
N ASP A 204 -15.88 15.30 -5.20
CA ASP A 204 -14.86 14.61 -5.99
C ASP A 204 -15.20 13.11 -6.13
N LEU A 205 -15.78 12.48 -5.10
CA LEU A 205 -16.29 11.10 -5.17
C LEU A 205 -17.43 10.99 -6.19
N THR A 206 -18.42 11.88 -6.15
CA THR A 206 -19.53 11.89 -7.13
C THR A 206 -18.99 11.99 -8.55
N MET A 207 -18.13 12.97 -8.83
CA MET A 207 -17.50 13.12 -10.15
C MET A 207 -16.73 11.87 -10.59
N LEU A 208 -16.03 11.22 -9.65
CA LEU A 208 -15.29 9.98 -9.92
C LEU A 208 -16.24 8.83 -10.27
N LEU A 209 -17.31 8.65 -9.49
CA LEU A 209 -18.30 7.61 -9.72
C LEU A 209 -18.99 7.83 -11.08
N ASP A 210 -19.43 9.05 -11.39
CA ASP A 210 -20.05 9.36 -12.68
C ASP A 210 -19.12 9.01 -13.86
N GLN A 211 -17.84 9.41 -13.77
CA GLN A 211 -16.88 9.11 -14.82
C GLN A 211 -16.56 7.61 -14.94
N LEU A 212 -16.53 6.87 -13.84
CA LEU A 212 -16.40 5.41 -13.86
C LEU A 212 -17.63 4.76 -14.50
N GLY A 213 -18.82 5.30 -14.27
CA GLY A 213 -20.06 4.85 -14.89
C GLY A 213 -20.02 4.98 -16.41
N LEU A 214 -19.47 6.09 -16.91
CA LEU A 214 -19.25 6.30 -18.34
C LEU A 214 -18.21 5.34 -18.95
N GLN A 215 -17.26 4.82 -18.15
CA GLN A 215 -16.24 3.86 -18.60
C GLN A 215 -16.76 2.43 -18.70
N ASN A 216 -18.01 2.15 -18.30
CA ASN A 216 -18.57 0.79 -18.31
C ASN A 216 -18.73 0.15 -19.68
N ARG A 217 -18.56 0.91 -20.76
CA ARG A 217 -18.61 0.39 -22.12
C ARG A 217 -17.48 -0.60 -22.44
N THR A 218 -16.39 -0.60 -21.66
CA THR A 218 -15.23 -1.49 -21.87
C THR A 218 -15.06 -2.47 -20.70
N ALA A 219 -15.44 -3.73 -20.91
CA ALA A 219 -15.26 -4.87 -20.00
C ALA A 219 -15.84 -4.73 -18.56
N GLY A 220 -16.61 -3.67 -18.27
CA GLY A 220 -17.28 -3.46 -16.97
C GLY A 220 -16.37 -3.07 -15.80
N TRP A 221 -15.12 -2.67 -16.05
CA TRP A 221 -14.17 -2.35 -14.98
C TRP A 221 -14.50 -1.06 -14.21
N GLY A 222 -15.22 -0.11 -14.85
CA GLY A 222 -15.71 1.09 -14.19
C GLY A 222 -16.66 0.77 -13.03
N ALA A 223 -17.66 -0.07 -13.26
CA ALA A 223 -18.69 -0.49 -12.30
C ALA A 223 -18.05 -1.28 -11.16
N ARG A 224 -17.17 -2.22 -11.50
CA ARG A 224 -16.38 -2.95 -10.50
C ARG A 224 -15.57 -2.01 -9.60
N ALA A 225 -14.96 -0.98 -10.16
CA ALA A 225 -14.25 0.03 -9.40
C ALA A 225 -15.18 0.92 -8.55
N GLN A 226 -16.39 1.25 -9.04
CA GLN A 226 -17.41 1.95 -8.24
C GLN A 226 -17.82 1.13 -7.01
N TYR A 227 -18.18 -0.15 -7.21
CA TYR A 227 -18.57 -1.05 -6.12
C TYR A 227 -17.45 -1.16 -5.09
N TRP A 228 -16.20 -1.30 -5.55
CA TRP A 228 -15.06 -1.39 -4.65
C TRP A 228 -14.83 -0.11 -3.84
N LEU A 229 -14.90 1.07 -4.48
CA LEU A 229 -14.77 2.36 -3.78
C LEU A 229 -15.85 2.53 -2.72
N LEU A 230 -17.11 2.23 -3.05
CA LEU A 230 -18.24 2.40 -2.14
C LEU A 230 -18.22 1.36 -1.01
N ALA A 231 -17.93 0.09 -1.32
CA ALA A 231 -17.77 -0.96 -0.31
C ALA A 231 -16.62 -0.64 0.66
N THR A 232 -15.49 -0.13 0.15
CA THR A 232 -14.35 0.30 0.99
C THR A 232 -14.68 1.55 1.81
N LEU A 233 -15.45 2.48 1.26
CA LEU A 233 -15.91 3.66 1.98
C LEU A 233 -16.86 3.30 3.13
N ALA A 234 -17.64 2.23 2.98
CA ALA A 234 -18.56 1.73 4.01
C ALA A 234 -17.89 0.91 5.11
N THR A 235 -16.82 0.17 4.78
CA THR A 235 -16.24 -0.85 5.68
C THR A 235 -14.80 -0.55 6.09
N GLY A 236 -14.11 0.30 5.35
CA GLY A 236 -12.69 0.57 5.57
C GLY A 236 -11.75 -0.56 5.18
N VAL A 237 -12.20 -1.71 4.66
CA VAL A 237 -11.34 -2.88 4.32
C VAL A 237 -10.18 -2.51 3.37
N ARG A 238 -8.96 -3.00 3.64
CA ARG A 238 -7.81 -2.71 2.75
C ARG A 238 -8.00 -3.43 1.40
N PRO A 239 -7.45 -2.91 0.29
CA PRO A 239 -7.61 -3.55 -1.01
C PRO A 239 -7.25 -5.03 -1.01
N ASN A 240 -6.13 -5.42 -0.40
CA ASN A 240 -5.68 -6.81 -0.32
C ASN A 240 -6.45 -7.70 0.68
N GLU A 241 -7.34 -7.13 1.49
CA GLU A 241 -8.16 -7.89 2.45
C GLU A 241 -9.47 -8.36 1.82
N TRP A 242 -9.89 -7.75 0.70
CA TRP A 242 -11.12 -8.09 0.01
C TRP A 242 -11.11 -9.49 -0.60
N GLU A 243 -9.94 -10.07 -0.88
CA GLU A 243 -9.83 -11.42 -1.44
C GLU A 243 -10.43 -12.49 -0.52
N ASP A 244 -10.26 -12.32 0.78
CA ASP A 244 -10.78 -13.25 1.79
C ASP A 244 -11.94 -12.66 2.61
N ALA A 245 -12.52 -11.54 2.18
CA ALA A 245 -13.62 -10.90 2.91
C ALA A 245 -14.95 -11.64 2.66
N SER A 246 -15.74 -11.82 3.70
CA SER A 246 -17.06 -12.46 3.61
C SER A 246 -18.02 -11.90 4.66
N TRP A 247 -19.32 -11.99 4.40
CA TRP A 247 -20.32 -11.73 5.44
C TRP A 247 -20.15 -12.75 6.58
N GLY A 248 -20.25 -12.29 7.82
CA GLY A 248 -20.18 -13.17 8.99
C GLY A 248 -21.55 -13.64 9.49
N ASP A 249 -22.63 -13.16 8.89
CA ASP A 249 -24.01 -13.49 9.25
C ASP A 249 -24.94 -13.46 8.01
N GLN A 250 -26.11 -14.09 8.14
CA GLN A 250 -27.11 -14.12 7.07
C GLN A 250 -27.80 -12.76 6.88
N GLU A 251 -27.96 -11.99 7.96
CA GLU A 251 -28.56 -10.66 7.93
C GLU A 251 -27.61 -9.59 7.35
N LYS A 252 -26.34 -9.95 7.13
CA LYS A 252 -25.29 -9.08 6.56
C LYS A 252 -25.07 -7.83 7.41
N THR A 253 -25.08 -8.00 8.73
CA THR A 253 -24.83 -6.93 9.70
C THR A 253 -23.34 -6.70 9.93
N TRP A 254 -22.49 -7.73 9.74
CA TRP A 254 -21.04 -7.60 9.87
C TRP A 254 -20.26 -8.29 8.75
N LEU A 255 -19.23 -7.59 8.27
CA LEU A 255 -18.26 -8.13 7.31
C LEU A 255 -17.02 -8.62 8.07
N LEU A 256 -16.64 -9.87 7.82
CA LEU A 256 -15.38 -10.45 8.28
C LEU A 256 -14.29 -10.13 7.26
N ALA A 257 -13.18 -9.53 7.73
CA ALA A 257 -12.02 -9.24 6.88
C ALA A 257 -10.72 -9.63 7.58
N PRO A 258 -9.75 -10.24 6.88
CA PRO A 258 -8.46 -10.58 7.46
C PRO A 258 -7.70 -9.30 7.85
N ASN A 259 -6.93 -9.36 8.92
CA ASN A 259 -6.01 -8.30 9.29
C ASN A 259 -4.67 -8.51 8.58
N SER A 260 -4.55 -7.93 7.38
CA SER A 260 -3.40 -8.17 6.49
C SER A 260 -2.11 -7.45 6.91
N LYS A 261 -2.18 -6.54 7.88
CA LYS A 261 -1.02 -5.76 8.36
C LYS A 261 -0.80 -6.04 9.85
N ARG A 262 -0.19 -7.19 10.16
CA ARG A 262 0.44 -7.38 11.46
C ARG A 262 1.81 -6.71 11.44
N LYS A 263 2.07 -5.80 12.37
CA LYS A 263 3.46 -5.47 12.70
C LYS A 263 4.00 -6.71 13.41
N ILE A 264 4.98 -7.37 12.80
CA ILE A 264 5.78 -8.35 13.53
C ILE A 264 6.64 -7.52 14.47
N ASP A 265 6.68 -7.86 15.76
CA ASP A 265 7.31 -7.03 16.80
C ASP A 265 8.81 -6.80 16.55
N VAL A 266 9.45 -7.74 15.85
CA VAL A 266 10.85 -7.62 15.39
C VAL A 266 10.89 -7.31 13.88
N PRO A 267 11.37 -6.12 13.47
CA PRO A 267 11.63 -5.79 12.07
C PRO A 267 12.54 -6.84 11.42
N ALA A 268 12.32 -7.15 10.14
CA ALA A 268 13.08 -8.21 9.45
C ALA A 268 14.61 -8.03 9.55
N PHE A 269 15.12 -6.80 9.53
CA PHE A 269 16.55 -6.51 9.64
C PHE A 269 17.13 -6.73 11.05
N ASN A 270 16.32 -6.72 12.11
CA ASN A 270 16.76 -7.02 13.47
C ASN A 270 16.71 -8.52 13.79
N ARG A 271 16.15 -9.36 12.91
CA ARG A 271 16.03 -10.81 13.16
C ARG A 271 17.35 -11.54 13.04
N ALA A 272 18.25 -11.04 12.19
CA ALA A 272 19.59 -11.61 12.04
C ALA A 272 20.39 -11.44 13.34
N ASP A 273 20.29 -10.27 13.98
CA ASP A 273 21.00 -9.98 15.24
C ASP A 273 20.45 -10.81 16.41
N ALA A 274 19.13 -11.03 16.47
CA ALA A 274 18.50 -11.86 17.50
C ALA A 274 18.94 -13.34 17.42
N LYS A 275 19.28 -13.85 16.23
CA LYS A 275 19.79 -15.23 16.06
C LYS A 275 21.23 -15.42 16.51
N HIS A 276 21.98 -14.33 16.73
CA HIS A 276 23.39 -14.39 17.13
C HIS A 276 23.63 -14.00 18.61
N GLY A 277 22.59 -13.55 19.32
CA GLY A 277 22.73 -12.90 20.63
C GLY A 277 22.51 -13.76 21.88
N GLU A 278 21.93 -14.96 21.77
CA GLU A 278 21.65 -15.80 22.95
C GLU A 278 22.10 -17.24 22.70
N ALA A 279 23.38 -17.48 22.95
CA ALA A 279 23.93 -18.80 23.20
C ALA A 279 24.30 -18.89 24.70
N GLU A 280 23.28 -18.82 25.57
CA GLU A 280 23.37 -19.29 26.96
C GLU A 280 22.16 -20.17 27.26
N ASP A 281 22.32 -21.46 26.93
CA ASP A 281 22.00 -22.64 27.74
C ASP A 281 20.62 -22.78 28.41
N ASP A 282 19.54 -22.49 27.67
CA ASP A 282 18.24 -23.13 27.93
C ASP A 282 17.78 -23.87 26.67
N GLN A 283 18.02 -25.18 26.65
CA GLN A 283 17.45 -26.13 25.69
C GLN A 283 15.94 -26.27 25.95
N GLN A 284 15.16 -25.25 25.62
CA GLN A 284 13.79 -25.50 25.18
C GLN A 284 13.88 -25.85 23.70
N GLU A 285 13.49 -27.08 23.38
CA GLU A 285 13.29 -27.57 22.04
C GLU A 285 12.48 -26.55 21.24
N GLU A 286 13.15 -25.71 20.46
CA GLU A 286 12.54 -25.01 19.33
C GLU A 286 12.18 -26.09 18.30
N GLU A 287 11.04 -26.73 18.50
CA GLU A 287 10.33 -27.41 17.43
C GLU A 287 10.22 -26.41 16.27
N GLY A 288 10.85 -26.75 15.15
CA GLY A 288 10.86 -25.94 13.96
C GLY A 288 9.45 -25.62 13.49
N ILE A 289 8.97 -24.41 13.78
CA ILE A 289 7.81 -23.81 13.12
C ILE A 289 8.29 -23.25 11.77
N GLU A 290 8.85 -24.11 10.93
CA GLU A 290 8.89 -23.89 9.50
C GLU A 290 7.50 -24.22 8.94
N GLY A 291 6.66 -23.19 8.76
CA GLY A 291 5.60 -23.25 7.76
C GLY A 291 4.15 -23.32 8.23
N GLU A 292 3.82 -23.06 9.49
CA GLU A 292 2.42 -22.73 9.81
C GLU A 292 2.13 -21.30 9.35
N ALA A 293 1.31 -21.19 8.30
CA ALA A 293 0.75 -19.93 7.85
C ALA A 293 -0.01 -19.30 9.03
N ALA A 294 0.68 -18.43 9.79
CA ALA A 294 0.16 -17.77 10.98
C ALA A 294 -1.31 -17.40 10.75
N ALA A 295 -2.21 -18.07 11.48
CA ALA A 295 -3.64 -18.05 11.18
C ALA A 295 -4.09 -16.61 10.94
N LYS A 296 -4.75 -16.35 9.80
CA LYS A 296 -5.25 -15.00 9.49
C LYS A 296 -6.23 -14.62 10.61
N THR A 297 -5.91 -13.62 11.43
CA THR A 297 -6.88 -13.08 12.39
C THR A 297 -7.85 -12.22 11.60
N PHE A 298 -9.13 -12.52 11.75
CA PHE A 298 -10.21 -11.75 11.16
C PHE A 298 -10.69 -10.68 12.13
N ARG A 299 -11.26 -9.60 11.59
CA ARG A 299 -12.02 -8.62 12.36
C ARG A 299 -13.43 -8.54 11.81
N ALA A 300 -14.40 -8.34 12.70
CA ALA A 300 -15.79 -8.06 12.34
C ALA A 300 -15.98 -6.55 12.18
N ILE A 301 -16.58 -6.14 11.06
CA ILE A 301 -16.81 -4.74 10.73
C ILE A 301 -18.32 -4.55 10.58
N PRO A 302 -18.99 -3.74 11.42
CA PRO A 302 -20.41 -3.47 11.28
C PRO A 302 -20.69 -2.74 9.96
N VAL A 303 -21.75 -3.17 9.27
CA VAL A 303 -22.20 -2.58 8.01
C VAL A 303 -23.66 -2.15 8.12
N GLY A 304 -23.89 -0.84 7.99
CA GLY A 304 -25.25 -0.28 7.96
C GLY A 304 -26.06 -0.82 6.77
N SER A 305 -27.38 -0.95 6.96
CA SER A 305 -28.34 -1.45 5.96
C SER A 305 -28.13 -0.83 4.58
N ASP A 306 -27.96 0.49 4.53
CA ASP A 306 -27.90 1.28 3.30
C ASP A 306 -26.60 1.02 2.51
N SER A 307 -25.59 0.44 3.16
CA SER A 307 -24.30 0.13 2.54
C SER A 307 -24.14 -1.33 2.13
N ARG A 308 -25.03 -2.23 2.58
CA ARG A 308 -24.96 -3.68 2.29
C ARG A 308 -24.95 -3.96 0.79
N VAL A 309 -25.75 -3.22 0.04
CA VAL A 309 -25.84 -3.34 -1.43
C VAL A 309 -24.48 -3.14 -2.11
N PHE A 310 -23.65 -2.20 -1.65
CA PHE A 310 -22.35 -1.95 -2.27
C PHE A 310 -21.35 -3.06 -1.96
N VAL A 311 -21.39 -3.60 -0.74
CA VAL A 311 -20.56 -4.75 -0.34
C VAL A 311 -20.97 -6.00 -1.13
N ASP A 312 -22.26 -6.26 -1.25
CA ASP A 312 -22.79 -7.39 -2.05
C ASP A 312 -22.41 -7.29 -3.52
N LEU A 313 -22.59 -6.12 -4.13
CA LEU A 313 -22.18 -5.88 -5.52
C LEU A 313 -20.67 -6.08 -5.70
N HIS A 314 -19.86 -5.63 -4.74
CA HIS A 314 -18.42 -5.80 -4.82
C HIS A 314 -18.01 -7.27 -4.70
N LEU A 315 -18.48 -7.99 -3.67
CA LEU A 315 -18.18 -9.42 -3.48
C LEU A 315 -18.65 -10.26 -4.67
N SER A 316 -19.87 -10.00 -5.16
CA SER A 316 -20.42 -10.68 -6.34
C SER A 316 -19.56 -10.40 -7.58
N SER A 317 -19.14 -9.15 -7.79
CA SER A 317 -18.30 -8.76 -8.92
C SER A 317 -16.88 -9.34 -8.85
N LEU A 318 -16.36 -9.55 -7.63
CA LEU A 318 -15.08 -10.18 -7.39
C LEU A 318 -15.14 -11.67 -7.73
N ASN A 319 -16.13 -12.37 -7.17
CA ASN A 319 -16.33 -13.82 -7.35
C ASN A 319 -16.67 -14.21 -8.79
N SER A 320 -17.43 -13.36 -9.49
CA SER A 320 -17.83 -13.60 -10.89
C SER A 320 -16.81 -13.12 -11.93
N SER A 321 -15.72 -12.45 -11.51
CA SER A 321 -14.79 -11.80 -12.45
C SER A 321 -14.06 -12.76 -13.39
N GLY A 322 -13.88 -14.02 -12.97
CA GLY A 322 -13.16 -15.04 -13.73
C GLY A 322 -11.66 -14.79 -13.91
N VAL A 323 -11.10 -13.76 -13.28
CA VAL A 323 -9.67 -13.42 -13.30
C VAL A 323 -9.06 -13.56 -11.91
N ALA A 324 -7.73 -13.69 -11.83
CA ALA A 324 -7.02 -13.69 -10.56
C ALA A 324 -7.20 -12.35 -9.82
N PHE A 325 -7.21 -12.39 -8.48
CA PHE A 325 -7.41 -11.21 -7.63
C PHE A 325 -6.47 -10.03 -7.96
N GLN A 326 -5.19 -10.31 -8.18
CA GLN A 326 -4.21 -9.29 -8.55
C GLN A 326 -4.54 -8.59 -9.88
N ALA A 327 -5.06 -9.33 -10.86
CA ALA A 327 -5.49 -8.76 -12.14
C ALA A 327 -6.76 -7.92 -11.94
N TYR A 328 -7.72 -8.40 -11.15
CA TYR A 328 -8.92 -7.65 -10.76
C TYR A 328 -8.54 -6.31 -10.09
N TYR A 329 -7.64 -6.34 -9.10
CA TYR A 329 -7.08 -5.17 -8.43
C TYR A 329 -6.43 -4.18 -9.42
N ASN A 330 -5.55 -4.68 -10.29
CA ASN A 330 -4.86 -3.85 -11.26
C ASN A 330 -5.82 -3.19 -12.25
N ASN A 331 -6.83 -3.91 -12.73
CA ASN A 331 -7.82 -3.38 -13.68
C ASN A 331 -8.68 -2.29 -13.04
N CYS A 332 -9.18 -2.50 -11.81
CA CYS A 332 -9.92 -1.46 -11.08
C CYS A 332 -9.05 -0.23 -10.81
N ARG A 333 -7.78 -0.42 -10.41
CA ARG A 333 -6.83 0.68 -10.22
C ARG A 333 -6.60 1.47 -11.50
N THR A 334 -6.44 0.81 -12.64
CA THR A 334 -6.28 1.44 -13.95
C THR A 334 -7.53 2.23 -14.34
N ALA A 335 -8.73 1.70 -14.10
CA ALA A 335 -9.97 2.42 -14.35
C ALA A 335 -10.07 3.71 -13.51
N ILE A 336 -9.79 3.62 -12.20
CA ILE A 336 -9.76 4.80 -11.30
C ILE A 336 -8.74 5.82 -11.77
N TRP A 337 -7.52 5.39 -12.13
CA TRP A 337 -6.48 6.29 -12.61
C TRP A 337 -6.89 7.00 -13.91
N SER A 338 -7.44 6.27 -14.87
CA SER A 338 -7.93 6.82 -16.14
C SER A 338 -9.08 7.80 -15.93
N ALA A 339 -10.02 7.48 -15.03
CA ALA A 339 -11.11 8.39 -14.64
C ALA A 339 -10.54 9.67 -14.02
N CYS A 340 -9.60 9.56 -13.08
CA CYS A 340 -8.96 10.71 -12.46
C CYS A 340 -8.23 11.59 -13.49
N LYS A 341 -7.48 10.97 -14.40
CA LYS A 341 -6.76 11.67 -15.47
C LYS A 341 -7.73 12.44 -16.36
N LYS A 342 -8.90 11.87 -16.66
CA LYS A 342 -9.94 12.51 -17.47
C LYS A 342 -10.61 13.70 -16.77
N ILE A 343 -11.02 13.53 -15.51
CA ILE A 343 -11.73 14.59 -14.75
C ILE A 343 -10.79 15.75 -14.43
N TRP A 344 -9.60 15.45 -13.88
CA TRP A 344 -8.73 16.46 -13.29
C TRP A 344 -7.47 16.75 -14.11
N LYS A 345 -7.34 16.20 -15.31
CA LYS A 345 -6.17 16.40 -16.20
C LYS A 345 -4.83 16.14 -15.48
N GLY A 346 -4.81 15.13 -14.61
CA GLY A 346 -3.64 14.75 -13.80
C GLY A 346 -3.37 15.60 -12.56
N LYS A 347 -4.17 16.64 -12.27
CA LYS A 347 -3.99 17.51 -11.09
C LYS A 347 -4.38 16.83 -9.77
N LYS A 348 -5.35 15.91 -9.80
CA LYS A 348 -5.78 15.09 -8.67
C LYS A 348 -5.81 13.63 -9.07
N SER A 349 -5.50 12.76 -8.12
CA SER A 349 -5.59 11.31 -8.33
C SER A 349 -5.98 10.64 -7.03
N TYR A 350 -7.06 9.86 -7.11
CA TYR A 350 -7.54 8.98 -6.06
C TYR A 350 -7.12 7.54 -6.31
N SER A 351 -7.21 6.73 -5.27
CA SER A 351 -6.96 5.29 -5.33
C SER A 351 -7.97 4.57 -4.45
N LEU A 352 -7.98 3.24 -4.48
CA LEU A 352 -8.78 2.44 -3.55
C LEU A 352 -8.47 2.77 -2.08
N TYR A 353 -7.23 3.14 -1.76
CA TYR A 353 -6.85 3.60 -0.41
C TYR A 353 -7.47 4.93 -0.02
N SER A 354 -7.84 5.79 -0.97
CA SER A 354 -8.51 7.07 -0.68
C SER A 354 -9.88 6.86 -0.04
N ALA A 355 -10.62 5.83 -0.48
CA ALA A 355 -11.89 5.44 0.15
C ALA A 355 -11.68 4.99 1.60
N ARG A 356 -10.64 4.20 1.87
CA ARG A 356 -10.28 3.77 3.22
C ARG A 356 -9.85 4.94 4.13
N HIS A 357 -9.13 5.91 3.58
CA HIS A 357 -8.84 7.15 4.31
C HIS A 357 -10.12 7.91 4.66
N GLN A 358 -11.06 8.00 3.73
CA GLN A 358 -12.33 8.65 3.97
C GLN A 358 -13.20 7.89 4.99
N TYR A 359 -13.23 6.55 4.94
CA TYR A 359 -13.84 5.73 5.99
C TYR A 359 -13.26 6.09 7.36
N SER A 360 -11.93 6.14 7.50
CA SER A 360 -11.30 6.52 8.78
C SER A 360 -11.69 7.92 9.26
N ALA A 361 -11.81 8.90 8.35
CA ALA A 361 -12.29 10.23 8.73
C ALA A 361 -13.74 10.19 9.24
N ASN A 362 -14.61 9.46 8.54
CA ASN A 362 -16.00 9.25 8.93
C ASN A 362 -16.10 8.52 10.28
N SER A 363 -15.38 7.43 10.47
CA SER A 363 -15.39 6.66 11.72
C SER A 363 -14.85 7.46 12.90
N LYS A 364 -13.82 8.28 12.72
CA LYS A 364 -13.33 9.20 13.79
C LYS A 364 -14.36 10.28 14.17
N ALA A 365 -15.35 10.54 13.32
CA ALA A 365 -16.43 11.45 13.65
C ALA A 365 -17.50 10.80 14.54
N ALA A 366 -17.67 9.47 14.42
CA ALA A 366 -18.68 8.68 15.13
C ALA A 366 -18.13 7.97 16.39
N TYR A 367 -16.89 7.47 16.33
CA TYR A 367 -16.33 6.55 17.33
C TYR A 367 -15.05 7.08 18.00
N PRO A 368 -14.72 6.62 19.22
CA PRO A 368 -13.39 6.76 19.84
C PRO A 368 -12.25 6.25 18.96
N ILE A 369 -11.03 6.73 19.19
CA ILE A 369 -9.86 6.40 18.36
C ILE A 369 -9.47 4.91 18.44
N GLY A 370 -9.67 4.27 19.60
CA GLY A 370 -9.40 2.84 19.83
C GLY A 370 -10.30 1.97 18.95
N ASP A 371 -11.61 2.19 19.00
CA ASP A 371 -12.59 1.51 18.15
C ASP A 371 -12.29 1.72 16.67
N VAL A 372 -11.89 2.93 16.26
CA VAL A 372 -11.47 3.19 14.88
C VAL A 372 -10.23 2.37 14.52
N ALA A 373 -9.27 2.20 15.44
CA ALA A 373 -8.08 1.37 15.21
C ALA A 373 -8.47 -0.10 15.01
N GLU A 374 -9.36 -0.62 15.85
CA GLU A 374 -9.88 -1.98 15.76
C GLU A 374 -10.63 -2.22 14.44
N LEU A 375 -11.59 -1.35 14.09
CA LEU A 375 -12.33 -1.41 12.82
C LEU A 375 -11.41 -1.37 11.60
N MET A 376 -10.33 -0.59 11.71
CA MET A 376 -9.32 -0.48 10.67
C MET A 376 -8.33 -1.66 10.68
N GLY A 377 -8.40 -2.59 11.63
CA GLY A 377 -7.43 -3.68 11.78
C GLY A 377 -6.03 -3.12 11.99
N GLN A 378 -5.85 -2.38 13.07
CA GLN A 378 -4.57 -1.82 13.47
C GLN A 378 -4.24 -2.27 14.88
N THR A 379 -2.97 -2.60 15.13
CA THR A 379 -2.50 -3.06 16.44
C THR A 379 -2.16 -1.90 17.39
N ASP A 380 -2.12 -0.67 16.89
CA ASP A 380 -1.64 0.51 17.61
C ASP A 380 -2.66 1.64 17.46
N GLU A 381 -3.17 2.14 18.58
CA GLU A 381 -4.17 3.22 18.66
C GLU A 381 -3.70 4.55 18.04
N LYS A 382 -2.40 4.74 17.83
CA LYS A 382 -1.84 5.92 17.16
C LYS A 382 -1.87 5.80 15.64
N SER A 383 -1.96 4.58 15.11
CA SER A 383 -1.94 4.33 13.67
C SER A 383 -3.11 4.94 12.88
N PRO A 384 -4.33 5.16 13.44
CA PRO A 384 -5.39 5.84 12.72
C PRO A 384 -5.03 7.29 12.39
N MET A 385 -4.12 7.93 13.14
CA MET A 385 -3.71 9.32 12.89
C MET A 385 -3.06 9.53 11.53
N PHE A 386 -2.48 8.50 10.91
CA PHE A 386 -1.93 8.56 9.55
C PHE A 386 -3.00 8.55 8.45
N TYR A 387 -4.26 8.25 8.80
CA TYR A 387 -5.39 8.35 7.90
C TYR A 387 -6.04 9.74 7.96
N ALA A 388 -6.99 10.02 7.05
CA ALA A 388 -7.60 11.34 6.95
C ALA A 388 -8.17 11.80 8.31
N PRO A 389 -7.99 13.09 8.66
CA PRO A 389 -8.44 13.61 9.94
C PRO A 389 -9.96 13.75 9.98
N ARG A 390 -10.52 13.74 11.19
CA ARG A 390 -11.97 13.88 11.47
C ARG A 390 -12.63 15.05 10.74
N ARG A 391 -11.94 16.20 10.60
CA ARG A 391 -12.45 17.39 9.89
C ARG A 391 -12.76 17.17 8.40
N LEU A 392 -12.36 16.04 7.83
CA LEU A 392 -12.68 15.65 6.45
C LEU A 392 -13.85 14.66 6.37
N ALA A 393 -14.47 14.31 7.50
CA ALA A 393 -15.65 13.46 7.52
C ALA A 393 -16.78 14.06 6.67
N TYR A 394 -17.59 13.20 6.05
CA TYR A 394 -18.79 13.65 5.37
C TYR A 394 -19.83 14.16 6.38
N GLU A 395 -20.65 15.13 5.96
CA GLU A 395 -21.80 15.56 6.74
C GLU A 395 -22.70 14.35 7.08
N GLY A 396 -23.17 14.29 8.32
CA GLY A 396 -23.96 13.17 8.84
C GLY A 396 -23.14 11.95 9.32
N ALA A 397 -21.84 11.86 8.99
CA ALA A 397 -21.00 10.75 9.48
C ALA A 397 -20.74 10.81 11.00
N GLY A 398 -20.96 11.97 11.63
CA GLY A 398 -20.92 12.15 13.08
C GLY A 398 -22.27 11.98 13.77
N GLY A 399 -23.23 11.31 13.11
CA GLY A 399 -24.56 11.05 13.65
C GLY A 399 -24.46 10.41 15.03
N LEU A 400 -24.81 11.20 16.05
CA LEU A 400 -24.97 10.81 17.46
C LEU A 400 -23.79 9.97 17.98
N ARG A 401 -22.82 10.66 18.59
CA ARG A 401 -21.87 10.05 19.52
C ARG A 401 -22.65 9.05 20.39
N PRO A 402 -22.33 7.75 20.41
CA PRO A 402 -22.97 6.84 21.36
C PRO A 402 -22.77 7.46 22.74
N GLN A 403 -23.86 7.87 23.39
CA GLN A 403 -23.79 8.20 24.81
C GLN A 403 -23.40 6.89 25.49
N ASN A 404 -22.13 6.76 25.92
CA ASN A 404 -21.58 5.62 26.67
C ASN A 404 -22.52 4.41 26.71
N VAL A 405 -22.60 3.65 25.61
CA VAL A 405 -23.37 2.41 25.61
C VAL A 405 -22.38 1.34 26.02
N GLU A 406 -22.29 1.09 27.32
CA GLU A 406 -21.45 0.05 27.94
C GLU A 406 -21.70 -1.37 27.40
N GLY A 407 -22.68 -1.57 26.50
CA GLY A 407 -23.08 -2.88 25.95
C GLY A 407 -22.55 -3.28 24.57
N HIS A 408 -21.82 -2.43 23.83
CA HIS A 408 -21.32 -2.83 22.49
C HIS A 408 -20.18 -3.86 22.54
N ASN A 409 -19.37 -3.85 23.61
CA ASN A 409 -18.30 -4.82 23.80
C ASN A 409 -18.81 -6.24 24.07
N GLU A 410 -19.98 -6.41 24.70
CA GLU A 410 -20.52 -7.74 25.01
C GLU A 410 -21.02 -8.48 23.77
N ALA A 411 -21.64 -7.78 22.82
CA ALA A 411 -22.04 -8.37 21.54
C ALA A 411 -20.84 -8.70 20.63
N GLN A 412 -19.77 -7.89 20.68
CA GLN A 412 -18.52 -8.17 19.97
C GLN A 412 -17.76 -9.36 20.62
N GLN A 413 -17.75 -9.47 21.95
CA GLN A 413 -17.13 -10.58 22.67
C GLN A 413 -17.92 -11.89 22.57
N SER A 414 -19.26 -11.83 22.53
CA SER A 414 -20.12 -13.02 22.37
C SER A 414 -20.08 -13.58 20.96
N ALA A 415 -19.99 -12.73 19.93
CA ALA A 415 -19.72 -13.15 18.55
C ALA A 415 -18.29 -13.72 18.36
N PHE A 416 -17.33 -13.32 19.21
CA PHE A 416 -15.95 -13.82 19.20
C PHE A 416 -15.81 -15.24 19.78
N ARG A 417 -16.70 -15.63 20.70
CA ARG A 417 -16.79 -17.01 21.21
C ARG A 417 -17.65 -17.83 20.24
N GLY A 418 -17.09 -18.19 19.09
CA GLY A 418 -17.68 -19.19 18.22
C GLY A 418 -18.00 -20.49 18.99
N PRO A 419 -18.91 -21.34 18.48
CA PRO A 419 -19.46 -22.51 19.20
C PRO A 419 -18.44 -23.54 19.71
N ASN A 420 -17.16 -23.44 19.33
CA ASN A 420 -16.12 -24.39 19.70
C ASN A 420 -15.61 -24.28 21.15
N ASN A 421 -15.96 -23.24 21.91
CA ASN A 421 -15.54 -23.10 23.32
C ASN A 421 -16.62 -23.43 24.37
N ALA A 422 -17.83 -23.83 23.95
CA ALA A 422 -18.91 -24.17 24.88
C ALA A 422 -18.87 -25.62 25.40
N ALA A 423 -18.07 -26.51 24.79
CA ALA A 423 -18.09 -27.94 25.08
C ALA A 423 -17.07 -28.42 26.16
N ALA A 424 -16.22 -27.53 26.71
CA ALA A 424 -15.13 -27.93 27.61
C ALA A 424 -15.37 -27.62 29.10
N GLY A 425 -16.60 -27.25 29.50
CA GLY A 425 -16.85 -26.64 30.83
C GLY A 425 -17.92 -27.29 31.71
N GLN A 426 -18.45 -28.46 31.38
CA GLN A 426 -19.46 -29.14 32.21
C GLN A 426 -19.20 -30.64 32.32
N GLU A 427 -18.11 -31.04 32.96
CA GLU A 427 -17.97 -32.40 33.49
C GLU A 427 -16.89 -32.41 34.57
N GLN A 428 -17.28 -32.14 35.82
CA GLN A 428 -16.66 -32.65 37.05
C GLN A 428 -17.36 -32.02 38.26
N GLY A 429 -18.05 -32.84 39.06
CA GLY A 429 -18.58 -32.37 40.34
C GLY A 429 -19.79 -33.09 40.92
N GLN A 430 -20.06 -34.35 40.57
CA GLN A 430 -20.96 -35.19 41.38
C GLN A 430 -20.27 -36.53 41.65
N GLY A 431 -19.84 -36.72 42.90
CA GLY A 431 -19.31 -38.00 43.34
C GLY A 431 -18.43 -37.89 44.58
N ARG A 432 -19.03 -37.83 45.77
CA ARG A 432 -18.49 -38.59 46.89
C ARG A 432 -19.57 -38.98 47.90
N SER A 433 -19.78 -40.29 47.87
CA SER A 433 -20.55 -41.17 48.72
C SER A 433 -20.16 -41.06 50.20
N GLN A 434 -21.18 -41.32 51.02
CA GLN A 434 -21.16 -41.69 52.42
C GLN A 434 -20.30 -42.93 52.73
N GLY A 435 -19.95 -43.07 54.01
CA GLY A 435 -19.37 -44.24 54.68
C GLY A 435 -18.58 -43.78 55.92
N SER A 436 -19.19 -43.80 57.13
CA SER A 436 -18.95 -44.83 58.18
C SER A 436 -17.53 -44.71 58.77
N ASP A 437 -17.26 -44.53 60.06
CA ASP A 437 -17.85 -45.08 61.27
C ASP A 437 -17.14 -44.51 62.51
N SER A 438 -17.80 -44.61 63.68
CA SER A 438 -17.23 -44.77 65.04
C SER A 438 -16.30 -43.69 65.64
N ASN A 439 -16.79 -42.91 66.60
CA ASN A 439 -16.63 -43.16 68.06
C ASN A 439 -17.45 -42.15 68.87
#